data_AF-F8DLE7-F1
#
_entry.id   AF-F8DLE7-F1
#
_cell.length_a   1.000
_cell.length_b   1.000
_cell.length_c   1.000
_cell.angle_alpha   90.00
_cell.angle_beta   90.00
_cell.angle_gamma   90.00
#
_symmetry.space_group_name_H-M   'P 1'
#
loop_
_entity.id
_entity.type
_entity.pdbx_description
1 polymer ?
#
loop_
_entity_poly.entity_id
_entity_poly.type
_entity_poly.pdbx_seq_one_letter_code
_entity_poly.pdbx_strand_id
1 'polypeptide(L)' 'MEQQLGKNIANRRHELNMTQQQLAELSNLSINFISRLERGGS' A
#
# COMPACT_ATOMS: atom_id res chain seq x y z
N MET A 1 -0.44 9.24 13.14
CA MET A 1 -1.60 8.41 12.73
C MET A 1 -1.40 7.84 11.33
N GLU A 2 -0.99 8.65 10.33
CA GLU A 2 -0.77 8.20 8.94
C GLU A 2 0.29 7.10 8.78
N GLN A 3 1.38 7.16 9.56
CA GLN A 3 2.43 6.12 9.54
C GLN A 3 1.91 4.71 9.91
N GLN A 4 0.85 4.61 10.71
CA GLN A 4 0.29 3.31 11.09
C GLN A 4 -0.60 2.73 9.99
N LEU A 5 -1.33 3.59 9.25
CA LEU A 5 -2.18 3.15 8.15
C LEU A 5 -1.37 2.56 7.00
N GLY A 6 -0.30 3.24 6.58
CA GLY A 6 0.60 2.74 5.53
C GLY A 6 1.20 1.37 5.86
N LYS A 7 1.65 1.20 7.10
CA LYS A 7 2.16 -0.09 7.61
C LYS A 7 1.09 -1.17 7.63
N ASN A 8 -0.12 -0.86 8.09
CA ASN A 8 -1.22 -1.82 8.12
C ASN A 8 -1.61 -2.29 6.71
N ILE A 9 -1.62 -1.38 5.73
CA ILE A 9 -1.89 -1.70 4.33
C ILE A 9 -0.80 -2.60 3.76
N ALA A 10 0.48 -2.27 3.98
CA ALA A 10 1.60 -3.09 3.54
C ALA A 10 1.54 -4.51 4.15
N ASN A 11 1.30 -4.61 5.45
CA ASN A 11 1.18 -5.89 6.14
C ASN A 11 0.04 -6.74 5.57
N ARG A 12 -1.15 -6.15 5.41
CA ARG A 12 -2.30 -6.87 4.84
C ARG A 12 -2.06 -7.31 3.40
N ARG A 13 -1.38 -6.48 2.60
CA ARG A 13 -0.99 -6.83 1.24
C ARG A 13 -0.05 -8.05 1.22
N HIS A 14 0.91 -8.11 2.15
CA HIS A 14 1.80 -9.26 2.29
C HIS A 14 1.08 -10.52 2.79
N GLU A 15 0.15 -10.40 3.75
CA GLU A 15 -0.71 -11.51 4.20
C GLU A 15 -1.52 -12.13 3.05
N LEU A 16 -1.93 -11.30 2.09
CA LEU A 16 -2.69 -11.72 0.90
C LEU A 16 -1.79 -12.17 -0.27
N ASN A 17 -0.46 -12.22 -0.09
CA ASN A 17 0.50 -12.52 -1.16
C ASN A 17 0.38 -11.61 -2.40
N MET A 18 0.07 -10.34 -2.19
CA MET A 18 -0.16 -9.36 -3.25
C MET A 18 1.06 -8.45 -3.47
N THR A 19 1.29 -8.01 -4.71
CA THR A 19 2.25 -6.96 -5.05
C THR A 19 1.61 -5.57 -4.92
N GLN A 20 2.44 -4.52 -4.82
CA GLN A 20 1.93 -3.13 -4.83
C GLN A 20 1.19 -2.82 -6.14
N GLN A 21 1.59 -3.43 -7.26
CA GLN A 21 0.90 -3.30 -8.55
C GLN A 21 -0.50 -3.91 -8.50
N GLN A 22 -0.65 -5.11 -7.95
CA GLN A 22 -1.97 -5.76 -7.81
C GLN A 22 -2.88 -4.96 -6.88
N LEU A 23 -2.34 -4.40 -5.80
CA LEU A 23 -3.11 -3.49 -4.92
C LEU A 23 -3.53 -2.21 -5.66
N ALA A 24 -2.63 -1.62 -6.44
CA ALA A 24 -2.91 -0.44 -7.25
C ALA A 24 -4.04 -0.71 -8.27
N GLU A 25 -3.97 -1.81 -9.00
CA GLU A 25 -5.00 -2.25 -9.96
C GLU A 25 -6.36 -2.47 -9.28
N LEU A 26 -6.41 -3.20 -8.17
CA LEU A 26 -7.66 -3.50 -7.45
C LEU A 26 -8.31 -2.27 -6.80
N SER A 27 -7.51 -1.28 -6.40
CA SER A 27 -8.00 -0.05 -5.77
C SER A 27 -8.19 1.10 -6.75
N ASN A 28 -7.86 0.91 -8.03
CA ASN A 28 -7.80 1.96 -9.05
C ASN A 28 -6.92 3.16 -8.62
N LEU A 29 -5.80 2.87 -7.95
CA LEU A 29 -4.80 3.84 -7.51
C LEU A 29 -3.51 3.65 -8.31
N SER A 30 -2.67 4.69 -8.36
CA SER A 30 -1.34 4.52 -8.96
C SER A 30 -0.41 3.73 -8.05
N ILE A 31 0.47 2.92 -8.64
CA ILE A 31 1.53 2.22 -7.88
C ILE A 31 2.43 3.18 -7.10
N ASN A 32 2.67 4.39 -7.64
CA ASN A 32 3.43 5.44 -6.97
C ASN A 32 2.72 5.96 -5.71
N PHE A 33 1.39 6.10 -5.75
CA PHE A 33 0.59 6.47 -4.59
C PHE A 33 0.65 5.38 -3.52
N ILE A 34 0.43 4.11 -3.89
CA ILE A 34 0.55 2.96 -2.98
C ILE A 34 1.95 2.91 -2.33
N SER A 35 3.00 3.09 -3.13
CA SER A 35 4.38 3.06 -2.66
C SER A 35 4.69 4.19 -1.66
N ARG A 36 4.15 5.41 -1.86
CA ARG A 36 4.30 6.52 -0.91
C ARG A 36 3.48 6.29 0.36
N LEU A 37 2.24 5.81 0.20
CA LEU A 37 1.33 5.49 1.29
C LEU A 37 1.94 4.45 2.23
N GLU A 38 2.43 3.32 1.69
CA GLU A 38 3.02 2.23 2.49
C GLU A 38 4.31 2.65 3.21
N ARG A 39 5.06 3.62 2.65
CA ARG A 39 6.29 4.16 3.25
C ARG A 39 6.05 5.29 4.25
N GLY A 40 4.80 5.74 4.44
CA GLY A 40 4.46 6.82 5.38
C GLY A 40 4.56 8.23 4.81
N GLY A 41 4.68 8.39 3.49
CA GLY A 41 4.39 9.62 2.75
C GLY A 41 5.03 10.93 3.25
N SER A 42 6.33 11.09 2.98
CA SER A 42 7.18 12.30 3.17
C SER A 42 7.58 12.64 4.61
#